data_AF-A0A537TJN8-F1
#
_entry.id   AF-A0A537TJN8-F1
#
_cell.length_a   1.000
_cell.length_b   1.000
_cell.length_c   1.000
_cell.angle_alpha   90.00
_cell.angle_beta   90.00
_cell.angle_gamma   90.00
#
_symmetry.space_group_name_H-M   'P 1'
#
loop_
_entity.id
_entity.type
_entity.pdbx_description
1 polymer ?
#
loop_
_entity_poly.entity_id
_entity_poly.type
_entity_poly.pdbx_seq_one_letter_code
_entity_poly.pdbx_strand_id
1 'polypeptide(L)' 'MVIPYPPAGGADTVGRLLFQKLGEMWGAQFVIDNRGGAGGTIAAAAVANAERDGYTIMYDATAHSVNPSLYANLPYDT' A
#
# COMPACT_ATOMS: atom_id res chain seq x y z
N MET A 1 0.21 2.17 -7.63
CA MET A 1 0.62 2.00 -6.21
C MET A 1 -0.58 2.24 -5.33
N VAL A 2 -0.84 1.32 -4.40
CA VAL A 2 -1.95 1.36 -3.47
C VAL A 2 -1.48 1.85 -2.09
N ILE A 3 -2.23 2.78 -1.49
CA ILE A 3 -2.02 3.25 -0.10
C ILE A 3 -3.25 2.86 0.74
N PRO A 4 -3.11 2.09 1.84
CA PRO A 4 -4.22 1.60 2.67
C PRO A 4 -4.85 2.64 3.60
N TYR A 5 -4.70 3.94 3.30
CA TYR A 5 -5.10 5.05 4.16
C TYR A 5 -5.80 6.15 3.36
N PRO A 6 -6.64 6.98 4.01
CA PRO A 6 -7.28 8.12 3.37
C PRO A 6 -6.26 9.08 2.73
N PRO A 7 -6.66 9.76 1.63
CA PRO A 7 -5.81 10.77 1.00
C PRO A 7 -5.51 11.93 1.96
N ALA A 8 -4.39 12.60 1.74
CA ALA A 8 -3.86 13.70 2.56
C ALA A 8 -3.51 13.34 4.02
N GLY A 9 -3.61 12.07 4.43
CA GLY A 9 -3.10 11.60 5.72
C GLY A 9 -1.57 11.49 5.75
N GLY A 10 -1.01 11.14 6.91
CA GLY A 10 0.45 11.01 7.09
C GLY A 10 1.09 10.02 6.12
N ALA A 11 0.51 8.81 5.98
CA ALA A 11 1.00 7.80 5.04
C ALA A 11 0.88 8.28 3.57
N ASP A 12 -0.25 8.86 3.18
CA ASP A 12 -0.42 9.38 1.80
C ASP A 12 0.59 10.49 1.47
N THR A 13 0.82 11.41 2.40
CA THR A 13 1.77 12.51 2.25
C THR A 13 3.20 11.99 2.06
N VAL A 14 3.65 11.06 2.92
CA VAL A 14 4.99 10.46 2.80
C VAL A 14 5.10 9.63 1.51
N GLY A 15 4.08 8.85 1.18
CA GLY A 15 4.02 8.06 -0.06
C GLY A 15 4.16 8.94 -1.31
N ARG A 16 3.46 10.07 -1.38
CA ARG A 16 3.59 11.03 -2.50
C ARG A 16 5.02 11.53 -2.68
N LEU A 17 5.66 11.97 -1.61
CA LEU A 17 7.04 12.48 -1.66
C LEU A 17 8.04 11.39 -2.07
N LEU A 18 7.93 10.21 -1.46
CA LEU A 18 8.82 9.09 -1.74
C LEU A 18 8.70 8.62 -3.19
N PHE A 19 7.48 8.38 -3.66
CA PHE A 19 7.25 7.79 -4.98
C PHE A 19 7.35 8.81 -6.12
N GLN A 20 7.20 10.11 -5.84
CA GLN A 20 7.67 11.14 -6.76
C GLN A 20 9.17 10.99 -7.01
N LYS A 21 9.98 10.86 -5.94
CA LYS A 21 11.43 10.74 -6.09
C LYS A 21 11.85 9.44 -6.77
N LEU A 22 11.20 8.33 -6.43
CA LEU A 22 11.42 7.04 -7.12
C LEU A 22 11.07 7.15 -8.61
N GLY A 23 10.00 7.86 -8.95
CA GLY A 23 9.61 8.07 -10.34
C GLY A 23 10.64 8.84 -11.14
N GLU A 24 11.27 9.87 -10.56
CA GLU A 24 12.39 10.58 -11.16
C GLU A 24 13.60 9.66 -11.42
N MET A 25 13.91 8.75 -10.48
CA MET A 25 15.06 7.84 -10.59
C MET A 25 14.84 6.71 -11.59
N TRP A 26 13.61 6.21 -11.69
CA TRP A 26 13.28 5.05 -12.54
C TRP A 26 12.67 5.44 -13.89
N GLY A 27 12.42 6.74 -14.13
CA GLY A 27 11.80 7.21 -15.36
C GLY A 27 10.36 6.72 -15.54
N ALA A 28 9.67 6.42 -14.45
CA ALA A 28 8.33 5.85 -14.43
C ALA A 28 7.39 6.65 -13.50
N GLN A 29 6.12 6.76 -13.85
CA GLN A 29 5.15 7.43 -12.99
C GLN A 29 4.51 6.43 -12.02
N PHE A 30 4.50 6.79 -10.73
CA PHE A 30 3.72 6.09 -9.72
C PHE A 30 2.35 6.73 -9.54
N VAL A 31 1.31 6.08 -10.06
CA VAL A 31 -0.08 6.50 -9.84
C VAL A 31 -0.54 6.02 -8.46
N ILE A 32 -1.10 6.93 -7.66
CA ILE A 32 -1.55 6.67 -6.30
C ILE A 32 -3.03 6.33 -6.28
N ASP A 33 -3.36 5.21 -5.64
CA ASP A 33 -4.72 4.73 -5.39
C ASP A 33 -4.92 4.54 -3.87
N ASN A 34 -5.69 5.42 -3.24
CA ASN A 34 -5.98 5.34 -1.81
C ASN A 34 -7.15 4.37 -1.55
N ARG A 35 -6.86 3.21 -0.97
CA ARG A 35 -7.83 2.17 -0.62
C ARG A 35 -7.86 1.92 0.88
N GLY A 36 -8.52 2.81 1.62
CA GLY A 36 -8.65 2.69 3.07
C GLY A 36 -9.62 1.60 3.54
N GLY A 37 -9.55 1.29 4.84
CA GLY A 37 -10.53 0.45 5.55
C GLY A 37 -9.92 -0.80 6.22
N ALA A 38 -10.62 -1.31 7.24
CA ALA A 38 -10.27 -2.52 7.99
C ALA A 38 -8.78 -2.64 8.40
N GLY A 39 -8.19 -1.54 8.88
CA GLY A 39 -6.78 -1.52 9.29
C GLY A 39 -5.79 -1.83 8.15
N GLY A 40 -6.15 -1.51 6.91
CA GLY A 40 -5.32 -1.72 5.72
C GLY A 40 -5.43 -3.11 5.09
N THR A 41 -6.16 -4.03 5.71
CA THR A 41 -6.31 -5.41 5.21
C THR A 41 -7.02 -5.49 3.85
N ILE A 42 -7.92 -4.56 3.55
CA ILE A 42 -8.61 -4.48 2.24
C ILE A 42 -7.61 -4.21 1.12
N ALA A 43 -6.72 -3.23 1.32
CA ALA A 43 -5.72 -2.89 0.32
C ALA A 43 -4.67 -4.00 0.19
N ALA A 44 -4.23 -4.55 1.32
CA ALA A 44 -3.28 -5.67 1.33
C ALA A 44 -3.82 -6.88 0.58
N ALA A 45 -5.09 -7.26 0.79
CA ALA A 45 -5.74 -8.33 0.04
C ALA A 45 -5.85 -8.01 -1.47
N ALA A 46 -6.18 -6.76 -1.82
CA ALA A 46 -6.27 -6.36 -3.22
C ALA A 46 -4.91 -6.46 -3.93
N VAL A 47 -3.81 -6.06 -3.27
CA VAL A 47 -2.46 -6.16 -3.84
C VAL A 47 -1.96 -7.60 -3.85
N ALA A 48 -2.24 -8.39 -2.81
CA ALA A 48 -1.87 -9.80 -2.76
C ALA A 48 -2.51 -10.64 -3.90
N ASN A 49 -3.71 -10.25 -4.34
CA ASN A 49 -4.43 -10.89 -5.44
C ASN A 49 -4.19 -10.25 -6.82
N ALA A 50 -3.37 -9.19 -6.91
CA ALA A 50 -3.05 -8.55 -8.18
C ALA A 50 -2.10 -9.42 -9.03
N GLU A 51 -1.95 -9.08 -10.31
CA GLU A 51 -0.95 -9.70 -11.16
C GLU A 51 0.46 -9.51 -10.56
N ARG A 52 1.27 -10.57 -10.59
CA ARG A 52 2.62 -10.60 -10.01
C ARG A 52 3.66 -10.06 -11.00
N ASP A 53 3.38 -8.91 -11.58
CA ASP A 53 4.15 -8.28 -12.66
C ASP A 53 4.96 -7.05 -12.18
N GLY A 54 4.77 -6.65 -10.92
CA GLY A 54 5.44 -5.50 -10.31
C GLY A 54 4.76 -4.14 -10.55
N TYR A 55 3.67 -4.08 -11.31
CA TYR A 55 2.95 -2.81 -11.58
C TYR A 55 1.94 -2.46 -10.48
N THR A 56 1.50 -3.45 -9.71
CA THR A 56 0.67 -3.24 -8.52
C THR A 56 1.48 -3.48 -7.25
N ILE A 57 1.88 -2.39 -6.60
CA ILE A 57 2.61 -2.41 -5.32
C ILE A 57 1.82 -1.69 -4.23
N MET A 58 2.05 -2.08 -2.97
CA MET A 58 1.48 -1.42 -1.79
C MET A 58 2.54 -0.62 -1.04
N TYR A 59 2.18 0.57 -0.59
CA TYR A 59 2.92 1.32 0.42
C TYR A 59 2.06 1.41 1.69
N ASP A 60 2.47 0.69 2.74
CA ASP A 60 1.85 0.72 4.06
C ASP A 60 2.70 1.54 5.05
N ALA A 61 2.10 1.92 6.18
CA ALA A 61 2.83 2.50 7.30
C ALA A 61 3.23 1.40 8.30
N THR A 62 2.39 1.13 9.29
CA THR A 62 2.69 0.16 10.37
C THR A 62 1.70 -1.00 10.41
N ALA A 63 0.52 -0.84 9.82
CA ALA A 63 -0.58 -1.77 10.03
C ALA A 63 -0.27 -3.15 9.43
N HIS A 64 0.36 -3.19 8.26
CA HIS A 64 0.71 -4.45 7.61
C HIS A 64 1.60 -5.34 8.49
N SER A 65 2.58 -4.75 9.20
CA SER A 65 3.47 -5.46 10.10
C SER A 65 2.82 -5.89 11.42
N VAL A 66 1.76 -5.19 11.85
CA VAL A 66 1.08 -5.45 13.13
C VAL A 66 -0.05 -6.46 12.98
N ASN A 67 -0.77 -6.41 11.87
CA ASN A 67 -1.98 -7.19 11.63
C ASN A 67 -1.83 -8.71 11.86
N PRO A 68 -0.72 -9.38 11.49
CA PRO A 68 -0.53 -10.81 11.75
C PRO A 68 -0.54 -11.19 13.24
N SER A 69 -0.15 -10.24 14.12
CA SER A 69 -0.18 -10.45 15.57
C SER A 69 -1.57 -10.22 16.20
N LEU A 70 -2.46 -9.52 15.49
CA LEU A 70 -3.78 -9.12 15.98
C LEU A 70 -4.92 -9.99 15.43
N TYR A 71 -4.80 -10.45 14.19
CA TYR A 71 -5.86 -11.17 13.50
C TYR A 71 -5.41 -12.60 13.20
N ALA A 72 -6.18 -13.57 13.70
CA ALA A 72 -5.91 -14.99 13.44
C ALA A 72 -6.10 -15.38 11.96
N ASN A 73 -6.99 -14.68 11.24
CA ASN A 73 -7.31 -14.96 9.84
C ASN A 73 -7.21 -13.68 9.03
N LEU A 74 -6.14 -13.54 8.25
CA LEU A 74 -5.97 -12.42 7.32
C LEU A 74 -6.37 -12.83 5.90
N PRO A 75 -6.90 -11.88 5.10
CA PRO A 75 -7.23 -12.12 3.69
C PRO A 75 -6.00 -12.08 2.76
N TYR A 76 -4.80 -12.17 3.31
CA TYR A 76 -3.52 -12.21 2.61
C TYR A 76 -2.51 -12.98 3.47
N ASP A 77 -1.47 -13.49 2.82
CA ASP A 77 -0.32 -14.12 3.48
C ASP A 77 0.72 -13.06 3.88
N THR A 78 1.42 -13.29 4.99
CA THR A 78 2.48 -12.40 5.51
C THR A 78 3.75 -13.16 5.81
#